data_AF-A0A929WCK2-F1
#
_entry.id   AF-A0A929WCK2-F1
#
_cell.length_a   1.000
_cell.length_b   1.000
_cell.length_c   1.000
_cell.angle_alpha   90.00
_cell.angle_beta   90.00
_cell.angle_gamma   90.00
#
_symmetry.space_group_name_H-M   'P 1'
#
loop_
_entity.id
_entity.type
_entity.pdbx_description
1 polymer ?
#
loop_
_entity_poly.entity_id
_entity_poly.type
_entity_poly.pdbx_seq_one_letter_code
_entity_poly.pdbx_strand_id
1 'polypeptide(L)'
;SLLRSALIATPHVAGYSADGKANGTRMSLEAVARHFGLAARFDIQPPALPAHFAYGPLPESLARALPERALAQLRLYNPLTDTERLRANPDQFEALRGNYPLRRENED
;
A
#
# COMPACT_ATOMS: atom_id res chain seq x y z
N SER A 1 -23.59 2.52 -11.76
CA SER A 1 -23.05 1.26 -11.19
C SER A 1 -22.61 1.51 -9.77
N LEU A 2 -22.58 0.49 -8.91
CA LEU A 2 -22.10 0.63 -7.52
C LEU A 2 -20.67 1.20 -7.46
N LEU A 3 -19.81 0.82 -8.41
CA LEU A 3 -18.46 1.38 -8.56
C LEU A 3 -18.45 2.92 -8.66
N ARG A 4 -19.38 3.53 -9.41
CA ARG A 4 -19.45 5.00 -9.55
C ARG A 4 -20.08 5.68 -8.33
N SER A 5 -20.95 4.99 -7.61
CA SER A 5 -21.66 5.53 -6.43
C SER A 5 -20.85 5.44 -5.14
N ALA A 6 -19.88 4.53 -5.03
CA ALA A 6 -19.06 4.36 -3.85
C ALA A 6 -18.04 5.52 -3.70
N LEU A 7 -17.92 6.09 -2.49
CA LEU A 7 -16.95 7.17 -2.22
C LEU A 7 -15.50 6.75 -2.51
N ILE A 8 -15.15 5.52 -2.10
CA ILE A 8 -13.85 4.88 -2.35
C ILE A 8 -14.13 3.49 -2.91
N ALA A 9 -13.48 3.13 -4.01
CA ALA A 9 -13.64 1.84 -4.64
C ALA A 9 -12.30 1.39 -5.23
N THR A 10 -11.62 0.46 -4.58
CA THR A 10 -10.30 -0.03 -4.99
C THR A 10 -10.38 -1.47 -5.49
N PRO A 11 -9.44 -1.94 -6.33
CA PRO A 11 -9.48 -3.29 -6.90
C PRO A 11 -9.02 -4.36 -5.90
N HIS A 12 -9.59 -4.41 -4.69
CA HIS A 12 -9.22 -5.35 -3.63
C HIS A 12 -7.72 -5.32 -3.27
N VAL A 13 -7.19 -4.12 -3.02
CA VAL A 13 -5.77 -3.86 -2.75
C VAL A 13 -5.52 -3.21 -1.38
N ALA A 14 -6.50 -3.22 -0.48
CA ALA A 14 -6.37 -2.60 0.84
C ALA A 14 -5.15 -3.13 1.63
N GLY A 15 -4.81 -4.41 1.50
CA GLY A 15 -3.65 -5.05 2.16
C GLY A 15 -2.37 -5.15 1.32
N TYR A 16 -2.22 -4.42 0.21
CA TYR A 16 -1.12 -4.61 -0.75
C TYR A 16 0.16 -3.79 -0.45
N SER A 17 0.39 -3.39 0.81
CA SER A 17 1.66 -2.75 1.19
C SER A 17 2.87 -3.67 0.98
N ALA A 18 4.02 -3.08 0.67
CA ALA A 18 5.27 -3.83 0.67
C ALA A 18 5.64 -4.31 2.08
N ASP A 19 5.34 -3.50 3.11
CA ASP A 19 5.55 -3.81 4.52
C ASP A 19 4.74 -5.05 4.93
N GLY A 20 3.46 -5.12 4.54
CA GLY A 20 2.60 -6.28 4.79
C GLY A 20 3.12 -7.56 4.15
N LYS A 21 3.66 -7.48 2.92
CA LYS A 21 4.29 -8.62 2.23
C LYS A 21 5.59 -9.07 2.90
N ALA A 22 6.45 -8.12 3.28
CA ALA A 22 7.68 -8.38 4.01
C ALA A 22 7.38 -9.05 5.37
N ASN A 23 6.40 -8.51 6.09
CA ASN A 23 5.92 -9.05 7.35
C ASN A 23 5.37 -10.48 7.22
N GLY A 24 4.58 -10.76 6.19
CA GLY A 24 4.07 -12.12 5.92
C GLY A 24 5.20 -13.13 5.68
N THR A 25 6.26 -12.73 4.98
CA THR A 25 7.45 -13.56 4.76
C THR A 25 8.18 -13.82 6.08
N ARG A 26 8.44 -12.76 6.86
CA ARG A 26 9.08 -12.86 8.18
C ARG A 26 8.32 -13.80 9.11
N MET A 27 7.01 -13.62 9.24
CA MET A 27 6.15 -14.46 10.09
C MET A 27 6.20 -15.93 9.68
N SER A 28 6.20 -16.21 8.37
CA SER A 28 6.27 -17.58 7.83
C SER A 28 7.61 -18.24 8.16
N LEU A 29 8.72 -17.51 7.98
CA LEU A 29 10.05 -18.00 8.29
C LEU A 29 10.24 -18.24 9.80
N GLU A 30 9.75 -17.33 10.65
CA GLU A 30 9.76 -17.49 12.10
C GLU A 30 8.95 -18.71 12.55
N ALA A 31 7.80 -18.97 11.92
CA ALA A 31 6.98 -20.14 12.22
C ALA A 31 7.71 -21.44 11.89
N VAL A 32 8.38 -21.49 10.74
CA VAL A 32 9.20 -22.65 10.32
C VAL A 32 10.39 -22.85 11.25
N ALA A 33 11.14 -21.78 11.57
CA ALA A 33 12.28 -21.86 12.47
C ALA A 33 11.87 -22.38 13.87
N ARG A 34 10.76 -21.87 14.41
CA ARG A 34 10.20 -22.33 15.69
C ARG A 34 9.81 -23.80 15.65
N HIS A 35 9.19 -24.26 14.56
CA HIS A 35 8.79 -25.66 14.42
C HIS A 35 9.97 -26.63 14.50
N PHE A 36 11.12 -26.25 13.93
CA PHE A 36 12.33 -27.07 13.91
C PHE A 36 13.33 -26.75 15.04
N GLY A 37 13.00 -25.86 15.97
CA GLY A 37 13.90 -25.47 17.06
C GLY A 37 15.15 -24.70 16.61
N LEU A 38 15.09 -24.01 15.47
CA LEU A 38 16.20 -23.23 14.93
C LEU A 38 16.29 -21.86 15.60
N ALA A 39 17.48 -21.50 16.10
CA ALA A 39 17.77 -20.17 16.61
C ALA A 39 18.09 -19.19 15.47
N ALA A 40 17.07 -18.83 14.68
CA ALA A 40 17.19 -17.89 13.56
C ALA A 40 16.33 -16.64 13.78
N ARG A 41 16.82 -15.50 13.30
CA ARG A 41 16.06 -14.23 13.19
C ARG A 41 16.09 -13.80 11.74
N PHE A 42 14.94 -13.35 11.23
CA PHE A 42 14.80 -12.95 9.84
C PHE A 42 14.51 -11.45 9.77
N ASP A 43 15.42 -10.74 9.11
CA ASP A 43 15.27 -9.32 8.85
C ASP A 43 14.80 -9.13 7.40
N ILE A 44 13.48 -9.18 7.21
CA ILE A 44 12.85 -9.01 5.90
C ILE A 44 12.33 -7.60 5.80
N GLN A 45 13.04 -6.77 5.02
CA GLN A 45 12.72 -5.37 4.84
C GLN A 45 11.94 -5.14 3.54
N PRO A 46 10.94 -4.25 3.52
CA PRO A 46 10.33 -3.79 2.29
C PRO A 46 11.35 -2.99 1.45
N PRO A 47 11.11 -2.80 0.14
CA PRO A 47 11.96 -1.96 -0.69
C PRO A 47 12.03 -0.52 -0.16
N ALA A 48 13.22 0.08 -0.25
CA ALA A 48 13.42 1.49 0.07
C ALA A 48 12.53 2.39 -0.79
N LEU A 49 12.05 3.48 -0.20
CA LEU A 49 11.29 4.49 -0.94
C LEU A 49 12.21 5.31 -1.84
N PRO A 50 11.79 5.65 -3.07
CA PRO A 50 12.45 6.67 -3.87
C PRO A 50 12.50 8.02 -3.13
N ALA A 51 13.50 8.85 -3.46
CA ALA A 51 13.53 10.23 -2.99
C ALA A 51 12.26 10.97 -3.43
N HIS A 52 11.68 11.76 -2.53
CA HIS A 52 10.43 12.50 -2.76
C HIS A 52 9.25 11.61 -3.15
N PHE A 53 9.20 10.37 -2.65
CA PHE A 53 8.10 9.46 -2.91
C PHE A 53 6.74 10.06 -2.56
N ALA A 54 5.80 9.90 -3.48
CA ALA A 54 4.38 10.11 -3.26
C ALA A 54 3.62 9.04 -4.03
N TYR A 55 2.72 8.33 -3.35
CA TYR A 55 1.91 7.26 -3.95
C TYR A 55 1.02 7.78 -5.10
N GLY A 56 0.56 9.01 -4.97
CA GLY A 56 -0.20 9.73 -5.97
C GLY A 56 -0.29 11.22 -5.63
N PRO A 57 -0.93 12.01 -6.50
CA PRO A 57 -1.07 13.43 -6.27
C PRO A 57 -1.91 13.71 -5.02
N LEU A 58 -1.49 14.74 -4.28
CA LEU A 58 -2.28 15.32 -3.20
C LEU A 58 -2.86 16.66 -3.69
N PRO A 59 -4.20 16.81 -3.75
CA PRO A 59 -4.81 18.09 -4.06
C PRO A 59 -4.34 19.18 -3.10
N GLU A 60 -4.05 20.37 -3.63
CA GLU A 60 -3.61 21.53 -2.84
C GLU A 60 -4.66 21.93 -1.78
N SER A 61 -5.95 21.68 -2.05
CA SER A 61 -7.02 21.86 -1.07
C SER A 61 -6.82 21.01 0.19
N LEU A 62 -6.35 19.76 0.05
CA LEU A 62 -6.04 18.90 1.20
C LEU A 62 -4.80 19.39 1.93
N ALA A 63 -3.77 19.83 1.19
CA ALA A 63 -2.55 20.38 1.78
C ALA A 63 -2.83 21.60 2.69
N ARG A 64 -3.83 22.43 2.35
CA ARG A 64 -4.25 23.56 3.17
C ARG A 64 -5.18 23.18 4.33
N ALA A 65 -5.91 22.08 4.21
CA ALA A 65 -6.97 21.70 5.15
C ALA A 65 -6.51 20.70 6.21
N LEU A 66 -5.45 19.93 5.95
CA LEU A 66 -5.02 18.83 6.82
C LEU A 66 -3.70 19.14 7.54
N PRO A 67 -3.52 18.65 8.77
CA PRO A 67 -2.24 18.74 9.46
C PRO A 67 -1.19 17.87 8.75
N GLU A 68 0.09 18.24 8.91
CA GLU A 68 1.21 17.57 8.23
C GLU A 68 1.24 16.05 8.47
N ARG A 69 0.89 15.58 9.68
CA ARG A 69 0.80 14.13 9.97
C ARG A 69 -0.18 13.38 9.04
N ALA A 70 -1.30 14.00 8.68
CA ALA A 70 -2.29 13.40 7.81
C ALA A 70 -1.82 13.46 6.35
N LEU A 71 -1.13 14.55 5.97
CA LEU A 71 -0.52 14.68 4.66
C LEU A 71 0.59 13.64 4.45
N ALA A 72 1.45 13.42 5.44
CA ALA A 72 2.50 12.39 5.40
C ALA A 72 1.90 10.99 5.16
N GLN A 73 0.85 10.62 5.89
CA GLN A 73 0.13 9.36 5.67
C GLN A 73 -0.44 9.27 4.24
N LEU A 74 -1.02 10.36 3.72
CA LEU A 74 -1.56 10.39 2.36
C LEU A 74 -0.47 10.38 1.27
N ARG A 75 0.75 10.87 1.56
CA ARG A 75 1.91 10.71 0.65
C ARG A 75 2.33 9.25 0.55
N LEU A 76 2.27 8.50 1.66
CA LEU A 76 2.53 7.06 1.66
C LEU A 76 1.40 6.27 0.98
N TYR A 77 0.15 6.68 1.17
CA TYR A 77 -1.00 6.09 0.50
C TYR A 77 -2.23 6.99 0.49
N ASN A 78 -2.67 7.37 -0.72
CA ASN A 78 -3.97 7.98 -0.96
C ASN A 78 -4.89 6.98 -1.72
N PRO A 79 -5.95 6.44 -1.08
CA PRO A 79 -6.82 5.43 -1.71
C PRO A 79 -7.67 5.99 -2.87
N LEU A 80 -7.77 7.32 -2.99
CA LEU A 80 -8.44 7.93 -4.13
C LEU A 80 -7.65 7.72 -5.43
N THR A 81 -6.32 7.63 -5.36
CA THR A 81 -5.49 7.31 -6.53
C THR A 81 -5.88 5.97 -7.15
N ASP A 82 -6.09 4.95 -6.31
CA ASP A 82 -6.53 3.62 -6.79
C ASP A 82 -8.01 3.60 -7.19
N THR A 83 -8.81 4.45 -6.54
CA THR A 83 -10.22 4.62 -6.91
C THR A 83 -10.36 5.17 -8.32
N GLU A 84 -9.58 6.20 -8.67
CA GLU A 84 -9.62 6.76 -10.01
C GLU A 84 -9.06 5.81 -11.06
N ARG A 85 -7.99 5.06 -10.76
CA ARG A 85 -7.47 4.02 -11.66
C ARG A 85 -8.53 2.95 -11.99
N LEU A 86 -9.24 2.45 -10.97
CA LEU A 86 -10.30 1.44 -11.17
C LEU A 86 -11.53 2.02 -11.88
N ARG A 87 -11.94 3.25 -11.54
CA ARG A 87 -13.07 3.91 -12.20
C ARG A 87 -12.82 4.16 -13.67
N ALA A 88 -11.60 4.54 -14.03
CA ALA A 88 -11.19 4.77 -15.41
C ALA A 88 -11.11 3.47 -16.23
N ASN A 89 -10.72 2.35 -15.62
CA ASN A 89 -10.50 1.07 -16.30
C ASN A 89 -11.10 -0.11 -15.50
N PRO A 90 -12.43 -0.21 -15.37
CA PRO A 90 -13.08 -1.22 -14.52
C PRO A 90 -12.85 -2.66 -15.00
N ASP A 91 -12.67 -2.85 -16.29
CA ASP A 91 -12.33 -4.10 -16.96
C ASP A 91 -10.89 -4.57 -16.68
N GLN A 92 -10.02 -3.67 -16.20
CA GLN A 92 -8.64 -3.98 -15.84
C GLN A 92 -8.46 -4.40 -14.38
N PHE A 93 -9.53 -4.83 -13.69
CA PHE A 93 -9.50 -5.17 -12.26
C PHE A 93 -8.31 -6.07 -11.86
N GLU A 94 -8.09 -7.18 -12.56
CA GLU A 94 -6.98 -8.09 -12.26
C GLU A 94 -5.62 -7.52 -12.66
N ALA A 95 -5.53 -6.77 -13.76
CA ALA A 95 -4.28 -6.15 -14.18
C ALA A 95 -3.82 -5.07 -13.19
N LEU A 96 -4.74 -4.31 -12.61
CA LEU A 96 -4.46 -3.31 -11.56
C LEU A 96 -3.95 -3.96 -10.26
N ARG A 97 -4.38 -5.20 -9.96
CA ARG A 97 -3.88 -5.99 -8.83
C ARG A 97 -2.50 -6.58 -9.12
N GLY A 98 -2.35 -7.20 -10.28
CA GLY A 98 -1.11 -7.85 -10.69
C GLY A 98 0.06 -6.88 -10.84
N ASN A 99 -0.21 -5.66 -11.28
CA ASN A 99 0.78 -4.60 -11.49
C ASN A 99 0.68 -3.48 -10.45
N TYR A 100 0.33 -3.81 -9.21
CA TYR A 100 0.13 -2.81 -8.16
C TYR A 100 1.44 -2.07 -7.83
N PRO A 101 1.45 -0.72 -7.80
CA PRO A 101 2.67 0.04 -7.54
C PRO A 101 3.14 -0.12 -6.09
N LEU A 102 4.40 0.25 -5.85
CA LEU A 102 4.95 0.30 -4.51
C LEU A 102 4.09 1.20 -3.62
N ARG A 103 3.66 0.65 -2.48
CA ARG A 103 2.95 1.33 -1.40
C ARG A 103 3.62 0.98 -0.09
N ARG A 104 3.81 1.97 0.77
CA ARG A 104 4.37 1.77 2.11
C ARG A 104 3.36 2.09 3.21
N GLU A 105 3.57 1.54 4.39
CA GLU A 105 2.81 1.87 5.60
C GLU A 105 3.48 2.99 6.40
N ASN A 106 4.83 3.02 6.42
CA ASN A 106 5.65 4.00 7.12
C ASN A 106 6.84 4.43 6.24
N GLU A 107 7.55 5.48 6.65
CA GLU A 107 8.72 6.00 5.92
C GLU A 107 10.01 5.18 6.18
N ASP A 108 10.09 4.51 7.33
CA ASP A 108 11.22 3.65 7.74
C ASP A 108 11.10 2.26 7.11
#